data_AF-A0A0C3EEE6-F1
#
_entry.id   AF-A0A0C3EEE6-F1
#
_cell.length_a   1.000
_cell.length_b   1.000
_cell.length_c   1.000
_cell.angle_alpha   90.00
_cell.angle_beta   90.00
_cell.angle_gamma   90.00
#
_symmetry.space_group_name_H-M   'P 1'
#
loop_
_entity.id
_entity.type
_entity.pdbx_description
1 polymer ?
#
loop_
_entity_poly.entity_id
_entity_poly.type
_entity_poly.pdbx_seq_one_letter_code
_entity_poly.pdbx_strand_id
1 'polypeptide(L)'
;MDNAQEVERALQQLSKEIQILIRASEDPATPVTPELRARFKNLKDRIALGAEIGTVTGDKRELTDSERDFYQPALQNALFYFKASANAAPTKWLDTLLDIQVSIETMMARNSL
;
A
#
# COMPACT_ATOMS: atom_id res chain seq x y z
N MET A 1 -12.08 14.70 16.19
CA MET A 1 -12.89 13.48 16.02
C MET A 1 -12.01 12.49 15.32
N ASP A 2 -11.83 11.30 15.88
CA ASP A 2 -11.01 10.26 15.26
C ASP A 2 -11.72 9.66 14.03
N ASN A 3 -10.96 9.12 13.07
CA ASN A 3 -11.48 8.62 11.78
C ASN A 3 -11.10 7.15 11.50
N ALA A 4 -11.08 6.31 12.53
CA ALA A 4 -10.72 4.88 12.46
C ALA A 4 -11.36 4.12 11.27
N GLN A 5 -12.64 4.34 10.99
CA GLN A 5 -13.34 3.66 9.88
C GLN A 5 -12.82 4.09 8.50
N GLU A 6 -12.38 5.34 8.34
CA GLU A 6 -11.79 5.82 7.09
C GLU A 6 -10.40 5.23 6.88
N VAL A 7 -9.60 5.20 7.95
CA VAL A 7 -8.28 4.54 7.96
C VAL A 7 -8.41 3.07 7.60
N GLU A 8 -9.34 2.34 8.23
CA GLU A 8 -9.56 0.93 7.93
C GLU A 8 -9.94 0.71 6.46
N ARG A 9 -10.89 1.50 5.94
CA ARG A 9 -11.30 1.42 4.52
C ARG A 9 -10.13 1.71 3.58
N ALA A 10 -9.28 2.69 3.91
CA ALA A 10 -8.13 3.04 3.10
C ALA A 10 -7.09 1.91 3.07
N LEU A 11 -6.78 1.32 4.22
CA LEU A 11 -5.87 0.17 4.30
C LEU A 11 -6.45 -1.06 3.58
N GLN A 12 -7.75 -1.33 3.69
CA GLN A 12 -8.43 -2.38 2.94
C GLN A 12 -8.35 -2.16 1.42
N GLN A 13 -8.50 -0.92 0.95
CA GLN A 13 -8.34 -0.59 -0.47
C GLN A 13 -6.90 -0.83 -0.97
N LEU A 14 -5.89 -0.48 -0.16
CA LEU A 14 -4.49 -0.76 -0.48
C LEU A 14 -4.22 -2.27 -0.53
N SER A 15 -4.70 -3.03 0.47
CA SER A 15 -4.57 -4.49 0.49
C SER A 15 -5.20 -5.14 -0.75
N LYS A 16 -6.39 -4.70 -1.18
CA LYS A 16 -7.02 -5.18 -2.42
C LYS A 16 -6.17 -4.89 -3.66
N GLU A 17 -5.61 -3.69 -3.77
CA GLU A 17 -4.75 -3.34 -4.91
C GLU A 17 -3.47 -4.19 -4.93
N ILE A 18 -2.85 -4.40 -3.77
CA ILE A 18 -1.67 -5.26 -3.60
C ILE A 18 -2.00 -6.70 -4.04
N GLN A 19 -3.12 -7.27 -3.59
CA GLN A 19 -3.53 -8.62 -3.97
C GLN A 19 -3.75 -8.79 -5.47
N ILE A 20 -4.31 -7.77 -6.14
CA ILE A 20 -4.50 -7.84 -7.59
C ILE A 20 -3.13 -7.86 -8.30
N LEU A 21 -2.18 -7.05 -7.84
CA LEU A 21 -0.83 -7.02 -8.40
C LEU A 21 -0.04 -8.31 -8.09
N ILE A 22 -0.24 -8.92 -6.92
CA ILE A 22 0.34 -10.22 -6.55
C ILE A 22 -0.13 -11.28 -7.55
N ARG A 23 -1.44 -11.43 -7.73
CA ARG A 23 -1.99 -12.43 -8.66
C ARG A 23 -1.49 -12.26 -10.09
N ALA A 24 -1.36 -11.02 -10.54
CA ALA A 24 -0.80 -10.73 -11.86
C ALA A 24 0.72 -11.00 -11.96
N SER A 25 1.42 -11.06 -10.82
CA SER A 25 2.86 -11.33 -10.75
C SER A 25 3.19 -12.80 -10.48
N GLU A 26 2.24 -13.58 -9.95
CA GLU A 26 2.35 -15.02 -9.71
C GLU A 26 2.29 -15.84 -10.99
N ASP A 27 1.53 -15.38 -11.99
CA ASP A 27 1.41 -16.06 -13.27
C ASP A 27 2.46 -15.54 -14.27
N PRO A 28 3.52 -16.32 -14.57
CA PRO A 28 4.53 -15.92 -15.55
C PRO A 28 3.98 -15.82 -16.99
N ALA A 29 2.80 -16.39 -17.27
CA ALA A 29 2.12 -16.24 -18.55
C ALA A 29 1.34 -14.92 -18.67
N THR A 30 1.08 -14.22 -17.57
CA THR A 30 0.39 -12.93 -17.59
C THR A 30 1.34 -11.84 -18.14
N PRO A 31 1.02 -11.23 -19.30
CA PRO A 31 1.89 -10.22 -19.88
C PRO A 31 1.85 -8.92 -19.06
N VAL A 32 3.01 -8.30 -18.87
CA VAL A 32 3.11 -6.99 -18.21
C VAL A 32 2.61 -5.90 -19.15
N THR A 33 1.32 -5.59 -19.03
CA THR A 33 0.71 -4.51 -19.79
C THR A 33 1.13 -3.14 -19.26
N PRO A 34 1.08 -2.08 -20.09
CA PRO A 34 1.26 -0.71 -19.62
C PRO A 34 0.31 -0.34 -18.48
N GLU A 35 -0.91 -0.87 -18.48
CA GLU A 35 -1.90 -0.68 -17.42
C GLU A 35 -1.41 -1.28 -16.09
N LEU A 36 -0.87 -2.50 -16.11
CA LEU A 36 -0.35 -3.14 -14.90
C LEU A 36 0.85 -2.36 -14.32
N ARG A 37 1.73 -1.84 -15.18
CA ARG A 37 2.83 -0.94 -14.76
C ARG A 37 2.30 0.35 -14.15
N ALA A 38 1.27 0.95 -14.75
CA ALA A 38 0.65 2.16 -14.24
C ALA A 38 0.03 1.92 -12.86
N ARG A 39 -0.64 0.79 -12.65
CA ARG A 39 -1.17 0.39 -11.35
C ARG A 39 -0.09 0.20 -10.29
N PHE A 40 0.98 -0.52 -10.62
CA PHE A 40 2.12 -0.70 -9.71
C PHE A 40 2.77 0.64 -9.34
N LYS A 41 2.97 1.54 -10.31
CA LYS A 41 3.47 2.89 -10.07
C LYS A 41 2.51 3.71 -9.20
N ASN A 42 1.21 3.69 -9.50
CA ASN A 42 0.20 4.42 -8.73
C ASN A 42 0.12 3.91 -7.28
N LEU A 43 0.25 2.61 -7.05
CA LEU A 43 0.33 2.05 -5.70
C LEU A 43 1.55 2.60 -4.96
N LYS A 44 2.73 2.60 -5.61
CA LYS A 44 3.95 3.16 -5.03
C LYS A 44 3.77 4.64 -4.66
N ASP A 45 3.25 5.44 -5.58
CA ASP A 45 3.05 6.87 -5.39
C ASP A 45 2.06 7.14 -4.25
N ARG A 46 0.98 6.34 -4.13
CA ARG A 46 0.03 6.43 -3.01
C ARG A 46 0.66 6.09 -1.66
N ILE A 47 1.45 5.00 -1.60
CA ILE A 47 2.15 4.60 -0.37
C ILE A 47 3.16 5.67 0.02
N ALA A 48 3.94 6.20 -0.94
CA ALA A 48 4.92 7.25 -0.69
C ALA A 48 4.25 8.53 -0.14
N LEU A 49 3.20 9.00 -0.81
CA LEU A 49 2.45 10.19 -0.40
C LEU A 49 1.86 10.03 0.99
N GLY A 50 1.23 8.88 1.27
CA GLY A 50 0.63 8.64 2.58
C GLY A 50 1.66 8.38 3.69
N ALA A 51 2.85 7.86 3.37
CA ALA A 51 3.95 7.77 4.34
C ALA A 51 4.51 9.15 4.71
N GLU A 52 4.56 10.08 3.74
CA GLU A 52 5.01 11.45 3.93
C GLU A 52 3.98 12.29 4.69
N ILE A 53 2.74 12.32 4.21
CA ILE A 53 1.68 13.20 4.74
C ILE A 53 0.99 12.57 5.94
N GLY A 54 0.76 11.26 5.93
CA GLY A 54 0.07 10.53 7.00
C GLY A 54 -1.45 10.62 6.97
N THR A 55 -2.05 11.37 6.05
CA THR A 55 -3.52 11.54 5.98
C THR A 55 -4.15 10.63 4.94
N VAL A 56 -5.36 10.15 5.22
CA VAL A 56 -6.13 9.32 4.28
C VAL A 56 -6.56 10.12 3.05
N THR A 57 -6.85 11.42 3.22
CA THR A 57 -7.29 12.30 2.11
C THR A 57 -6.14 12.75 1.22
N GLY A 58 -4.89 12.67 1.69
CA GLY A 58 -3.72 13.22 1.01
C GLY A 58 -3.52 14.72 1.22
N ASP A 59 -4.36 15.37 2.01
CA ASP A 59 -4.19 16.78 2.36
C ASP A 59 -3.27 16.94 3.56
N LYS A 60 -2.44 17.98 3.55
CA LYS A 60 -1.57 18.29 4.68
C LYS A 60 -2.40 18.94 5.80
N ARG A 61 -2.68 18.17 6.85
CA ARG A 61 -3.35 18.60 8.07
C ARG A 61 -2.78 17.87 9.29
N GLU A 62 -3.23 18.25 10.48
CA GLU A 62 -2.96 17.48 11.69
C GLU A 62 -3.57 16.08 11.58
N LEU A 63 -2.81 15.07 12.00
CA LEU A 63 -3.23 13.67 11.96
C LEU A 63 -4.19 13.36 13.09
N THR A 64 -5.23 12.59 12.78
CA THR A 64 -6.04 11.93 13.81
C THR A 64 -5.20 10.88 14.54
N ASP A 65 -5.69 10.39 15.67
CA ASP A 65 -5.03 9.33 16.43
C ASP A 65 -4.92 8.06 15.57
N SER A 66 -5.99 7.68 14.85
CA SER A 66 -5.97 6.53 13.95
C SER A 66 -4.98 6.68 12.79
N GLU A 67 -4.87 7.87 12.22
CA GLU A 67 -3.90 8.13 11.15
C GLU A 67 -2.45 8.03 11.64
N ARG A 68 -2.20 8.54 12.84
CA ARG A 68 -0.88 8.57 13.48
C ARG A 68 -0.43 7.20 13.96
N ASP A 69 -1.34 6.42 14.53
CA ASP A 69 -1.00 5.16 15.21
C ASP A 69 -1.08 3.94 14.27
N PHE A 70 -1.90 4.01 13.22
CA PHE A 70 -2.12 2.88 12.30
C PHE A 70 -1.80 3.22 10.84
N TYR A 71 -2.39 4.28 10.28
CA TYR A 71 -2.28 4.54 8.84
C TYR A 71 -0.86 4.91 8.41
N GLN A 72 -0.30 5.99 8.97
CA GLN A 72 1.02 6.47 8.61
C GLN A 72 2.12 5.43 8.90
N PRO A 73 2.13 4.74 10.06
CA PRO A 73 3.09 3.67 10.31
C PRO A 73 2.99 2.50 9.31
N ALA A 74 1.77 2.12 8.90
CA ALA A 74 1.58 1.08 7.88
C ALA A 74 2.25 1.47 6.56
N LEU A 75 2.06 2.72 6.13
CA LEU A 75 2.60 3.22 4.87
C LEU A 75 4.10 3.47 4.92
N GLN A 76 4.64 3.95 6.04
CA GLN A 76 6.08 4.09 6.23
C GLN A 76 6.79 2.74 6.17
N ASN A 77 6.23 1.72 6.83
CA ASN A 77 6.77 0.37 6.77
C ASN A 77 6.65 -0.22 5.35
N ALA A 78 5.49 -0.08 4.71
CA ALA A 78 5.31 -0.52 3.32
C ALA A 78 6.29 0.19 2.36
N LEU A 79 6.51 1.50 2.52
CA LEU A 79 7.45 2.26 1.69
C LEU A 79 8.89 1.75 1.87
N PHE A 80 9.29 1.40 3.09
CA PHE A 80 10.62 0.83 3.37
C PHE A 80 10.86 -0.47 2.59
N TYR A 81 9.84 -1.32 2.43
CA TYR A 81 9.92 -2.55 1.64
C TYR A 81 9.71 -2.33 0.13
N PHE A 82 9.21 -1.17 -0.30
CA PHE A 82 8.88 -0.88 -1.70
C PHE A 82 10.13 -0.61 -2.58
N LYS A 83 10.95 -1.65 -2.79
CA LYS A 83 12.25 -1.55 -3.48
C LYS A 83 12.16 -1.72 -5.00
N ALA A 84 11.15 -2.43 -5.49
CA ALA A 84 11.03 -2.69 -6.91
C ALA A 84 10.67 -1.45 -7.75
N SER A 85 11.22 -1.40 -8.97
CA SER A 85 10.87 -0.41 -9.99
C SER A 85 9.67 -0.88 -10.81
N ALA A 86 8.81 0.05 -11.23
CA ALA A 86 7.70 -0.21 -12.16
C ALA A 86 8.16 -0.70 -13.55
N ASN A 87 9.47 -0.63 -13.86
CA ASN A 87 10.05 -1.20 -15.07
C ASN A 87 10.65 -2.60 -14.85
N ALA A 88 10.70 -3.10 -13.61
CA ALA A 88 11.20 -4.43 -13.30
C ALA A 88 10.29 -5.54 -13.85
N ALA A 89 10.80 -6.78 -13.82
CA ALA A 89 10.02 -7.98 -14.12
C ALA A 89 9.00 -8.27 -13.00
N PRO A 90 7.85 -8.90 -13.29
CA PRO A 90 6.81 -9.20 -12.30
C PRO A 90 7.29 -10.01 -11.11
N THR A 91 8.22 -10.94 -11.33
CA THR A 91 8.83 -11.73 -10.25
C THR A 91 9.51 -10.85 -9.19
N LYS A 92 10.10 -9.71 -9.60
CA LYS A 92 10.67 -8.73 -8.66
C LYS A 92 9.61 -7.87 -7.98
N TRP A 93 8.45 -7.71 -8.61
CA TRP A 93 7.30 -7.08 -7.96
C TRP A 93 6.73 -7.99 -6.90
N LEU A 94 6.58 -9.28 -7.18
CA LEU A 94 5.99 -10.25 -6.26
C LEU A 94 6.65 -10.22 -4.87
N ASP A 95 7.98 -10.33 -4.82
CA ASP A 95 8.73 -10.27 -3.54
C ASP A 95 8.41 -8.98 -2.77
N THR A 96 8.44 -7.83 -3.45
CA THR A 96 8.11 -6.53 -2.85
C THR A 96 6.65 -6.45 -2.40
N LEU A 97 5.72 -6.97 -3.21
CA LEU A 97 4.29 -6.92 -2.96
C LEU A 97 3.89 -7.76 -1.74
N LEU A 98 4.55 -8.90 -1.52
CA LEU A 98 4.36 -9.73 -0.33
C LEU A 98 4.82 -9.01 0.95
N ASP A 99 6.00 -8.37 0.93
CA ASP A 99 6.51 -7.62 2.08
C ASP A 99 5.61 -6.43 2.46
N ILE A 100 5.13 -5.68 1.45
CA ILE A 100 4.20 -4.55 1.72
C ILE A 100 2.83 -5.05 2.18
N GLN A 101 2.35 -6.20 1.70
CA GLN A 101 1.08 -6.78 2.14
C GLN A 101 1.12 -7.05 3.66
N VAL A 102 2.18 -7.68 4.14
CA VAL A 102 2.39 -7.94 5.58
C VAL A 102 2.35 -6.65 6.39
N SER A 103 2.96 -5.58 5.88
CA SER A 103 3.01 -4.28 6.55
C SER A 103 1.62 -3.65 6.71
N ILE A 104 0.78 -3.71 5.67
CA ILE A 104 -0.58 -3.18 5.69
C ILE A 104 -1.51 -4.05 6.56
N GLU A 105 -1.47 -5.37 6.39
CA GLU A 105 -2.36 -6.29 7.09
C GLU A 105 -2.08 -6.35 8.59
N THR A 106 -0.81 -6.24 9.00
CA THR A 106 -0.44 -6.17 10.42
C THR A 106 -1.07 -4.96 11.11
N MET A 107 -1.07 -3.80 10.47
CA MET A 107 -1.66 -2.59 11.05
C MET A 107 -3.19 -2.62 11.01
N MET A 108 -3.78 -3.17 9.94
CA MET A 108 -5.23 -3.42 9.89
C MET A 108 -5.71 -4.29 11.06
N ALA A 109 -5.02 -5.40 11.33
CA ALA A 109 -5.36 -6.30 12.42
C ALA A 109 -5.28 -5.61 13.81
N ARG A 110 -4.39 -4.63 13.96
CA ARG A 110 -4.24 -3.84 15.19
C ARG A 110 -5.30 -2.75 15.35
N ASN A 111 -5.78 -2.18 14.24
CA ASN A 111 -6.82 -1.13 14.24
C ASN A 111 -8.23 -1.70 14.50
N SER A 112 -8.44 -3.01 14.36
CA SER A 112 -9.71 -3.69 14.63
C SER A 112 -9.90 -4.15 16.08
N LEU A 113 -8.93 -3.88 16.97
CA LEU A 113 -8.94 -4.20 18.40
C LEU A 113 -9.33 -2.97 19.23
#